data_AF-X0XMR0-F1
#
_entry.id   AF-X0XMR0-F1
#
_cell.length_a   1.000
_cell.length_b   1.000
_cell.length_c   1.000
_cell.angle_alpha   90.00
_cell.angle_beta   90.00
_cell.angle_gamma   90.00
#
_symmetry.space_group_name_H-M   'P 1'
#
loop_
_entity.id
_entity.type
_entity.pdbx_description
1 polymer ?
#
loop_
_entity_poly.entity_id
_entity_poly.type
_entity_poly.pdbx_seq_one_letter_code
_entity_poly.pdbx_strand_id
1 'polypeptide(L)'
;YFEIGKMGVEHALLPEKGLVLPGDVVVGADSHTDTSGALGAFAIGVGSTDLAAIMVLGEVWLKIPPTIKFIYSGKLNKWVSGKDLILYTISKIGVDGANYKVMEFSGEVIEGLSMDNRFTMCNMAIEAGAKTGIIEPDEITLEYVKSRAKRPFQIYNSDSDAHYEKIIEIDVSKIEPQVAFPHLPENAKPISKAKGIKIDQSIIGSCTNGRIEDLRIAAEILKGQQVHSEVRLIIIPAT
;
A
#
# COMPACT_ATOMS: atom_id res chain seq x y z
N TYR A 1 -1.89 11.47 20.47
CA TYR A 1 -0.98 10.63 21.25
C TYR A 1 -1.62 9.27 21.44
N PHE A 2 -0.86 8.19 21.25
CA PHE A 2 -1.27 6.82 21.52
C PHE A 2 -0.29 6.23 22.55
N GLU A 3 -0.83 5.65 23.61
CA GLU A 3 -0.04 5.05 24.69
C GLU A 3 0.58 3.71 24.24
N ILE A 4 1.78 3.40 24.72
CA ILE A 4 2.43 2.11 24.47
C ILE A 4 1.48 0.98 24.94
N GLY A 5 1.27 -0.02 24.09
CA GLY A 5 0.33 -1.12 24.33
C GLY A 5 -1.13 -0.82 23.92
N LYS A 6 -1.42 0.41 23.48
CA LYS A 6 -2.68 0.82 22.81
C LYS A 6 -2.43 1.41 21.43
N MET A 7 -1.23 1.18 20.90
CA MET A 7 -0.74 1.64 19.61
C MET A 7 -0.39 0.43 18.75
N GLY A 8 -0.19 0.67 17.46
CA GLY A 8 0.37 -0.28 16.51
C GLY A 8 1.22 0.47 15.49
N VAL A 9 1.44 -0.17 14.34
CA VAL A 9 2.12 0.45 13.21
C VAL A 9 1.29 1.63 12.71
N GLU A 10 1.92 2.80 12.61
CA GLU A 10 1.28 4.10 12.34
C GLU A 10 0.30 4.04 11.17
N HIS A 11 0.74 3.53 10.02
CA HIS A 11 -0.04 3.53 8.77
C HIS A 11 -1.22 2.56 8.77
N ALA A 12 -1.25 1.60 9.69
CA ALA A 12 -2.44 0.79 9.96
C ALA A 12 -3.35 1.48 10.99
N LEU A 13 -2.76 2.07 12.03
CA LEU A 13 -3.46 2.67 13.15
C LEU A 13 -4.26 3.93 12.76
N LEU A 14 -3.67 4.85 11.99
CA LEU A 14 -4.32 6.13 11.68
C LEU A 14 -5.62 5.95 10.86
N PRO A 15 -5.65 5.14 9.79
CA PRO A 15 -6.89 4.78 9.11
C PRO A 15 -7.88 4.03 10.00
N GLU A 16 -7.41 3.07 10.82
CA GLU A 16 -8.26 2.28 11.69
C GLU A 16 -9.02 3.16 12.71
N LYS A 17 -8.35 4.17 13.26
CA LYS A 17 -8.96 5.14 14.20
C LYS A 17 -9.81 6.21 13.52
N GLY A 18 -9.91 6.19 12.19
CA GLY A 18 -10.67 7.17 11.40
C GLY A 18 -10.09 8.57 11.46
N LEU A 19 -8.77 8.69 11.66
CA LEU A 19 -8.06 9.98 11.66
C LEU A 19 -7.78 10.48 10.25
N VAL A 20 -7.67 9.55 9.30
CA VAL A 20 -7.55 9.82 7.88
C VAL A 20 -8.84 9.41 7.18
N LEU A 21 -9.34 10.29 6.32
CA LEU A 21 -10.57 10.14 5.56
C LEU A 21 -10.34 10.55 4.10
N PRO A 22 -11.24 10.14 3.18
CA PRO A 22 -11.15 10.52 1.78
C PRO A 22 -11.06 12.04 1.58
N GLY A 23 -10.23 12.45 0.62
CA GLY A 23 -10.02 13.86 0.27
C GLY A 23 -9.17 14.66 1.25
N ASP A 24 -8.63 14.04 2.30
CA ASP A 24 -7.66 14.69 3.17
C ASP A 24 -6.32 14.93 2.45
N VAL A 25 -5.61 15.97 2.89
CA VAL A 25 -4.17 16.09 2.71
C VAL A 25 -3.50 15.63 4.00
N VAL A 26 -2.76 14.53 3.95
CA VAL A 26 -2.10 13.92 5.11
C VAL A 26 -0.60 14.08 4.99
N VAL A 27 0.03 14.56 6.06
CA VAL A 27 1.47 14.73 6.12
C VAL A 27 2.00 14.04 7.37
N GLY A 28 3.02 13.21 7.20
CA GLY A 28 3.62 12.41 8.27
C GLY A 28 5.14 12.47 8.26
N ALA A 29 5.75 12.08 9.37
CA ALA A 29 7.21 12.06 9.53
C ALA A 29 7.86 10.81 8.90
N ASP A 30 7.06 9.83 8.51
CA ASP A 30 7.49 8.56 7.93
C ASP A 30 7.27 8.54 6.41
N SER A 31 8.18 7.89 5.69
CA SER A 31 8.12 7.80 4.23
C SER A 31 6.85 7.12 3.72
N HIS A 32 6.34 6.14 4.47
CA HIS A 32 5.21 5.30 4.08
C HIS A 32 3.85 5.90 4.46
N THR A 33 3.82 7.20 4.79
CA THR A 33 2.57 7.95 5.02
C THR A 33 1.63 7.86 3.80
N ASP A 34 2.19 7.69 2.60
CA ASP A 34 1.51 7.44 1.32
C ASP A 34 0.54 6.24 1.35
N THR A 35 0.67 5.33 2.31
CA THR A 35 -0.31 4.26 2.60
C THR A 35 -1.75 4.77 2.62
N SER A 36 -1.97 5.97 3.18
CA SER A 36 -3.29 6.59 3.29
C SER A 36 -3.92 6.96 1.94
N GLY A 37 -3.14 6.95 0.86
CA GLY A 37 -3.64 7.07 -0.51
C GLY A 37 -4.66 6.02 -0.91
N ALA A 38 -4.70 4.87 -0.22
CA ALA A 38 -5.71 3.85 -0.43
C ALA A 38 -7.14 4.30 -0.06
N LEU A 39 -7.25 5.36 0.75
CA LEU A 39 -8.53 6.00 1.11
C LEU A 39 -8.90 7.15 0.17
N GLY A 40 -8.13 7.40 -0.89
CA GLY A 40 -8.27 8.60 -1.74
C GLY A 40 -7.86 9.89 -1.03
N ALA A 41 -6.94 9.81 -0.07
CA ALA A 41 -6.28 10.96 0.53
C ALA A 41 -4.96 11.25 -0.21
N PHE A 42 -4.58 12.52 -0.33
CA PHE A 42 -3.22 12.86 -0.78
C PHE A 42 -2.28 12.80 0.43
N ALA A 43 -1.47 11.75 0.53
CA ALA A 43 -0.70 11.46 1.74
C ALA A 43 0.79 11.38 1.47
N ILE A 44 1.62 12.10 2.24
CA ILE A 44 3.06 12.22 1.96
C ILE A 44 3.91 12.20 3.23
N GLY A 45 5.09 11.60 3.12
CA GLY A 45 6.17 11.77 4.10
C GLY A 45 6.91 13.10 3.89
N VAL A 46 7.28 13.77 4.98
CA VAL A 46 8.09 15.00 4.96
C VAL A 46 9.19 14.99 6.02
N GLY A 47 10.18 15.87 5.85
CA GLY A 47 11.26 16.05 6.82
C GLY A 47 10.81 16.79 8.08
N SER A 48 11.66 16.76 9.11
CA SER A 48 11.37 17.40 10.41
C SER A 48 11.14 18.91 10.33
N THR A 49 11.83 19.62 9.42
CA THR A 49 11.64 21.07 9.22
C THR A 49 10.25 21.38 8.66
N ASP A 50 9.80 20.64 7.65
CA ASP A 50 8.47 20.80 7.06
C ASP A 50 7.40 20.46 8.10
N LEU A 51 7.59 19.39 8.87
CA LEU A 51 6.67 19.01 9.92
C LEU A 51 6.56 20.08 11.00
N ALA A 52 7.67 20.68 11.42
CA ALA A 52 7.66 21.79 12.38
C ALA A 52 6.91 23.01 11.83
N ALA A 53 7.10 23.35 10.54
CA ALA A 53 6.37 24.44 9.90
C ALA A 53 4.86 24.14 9.85
N ILE A 54 4.45 22.93 9.50
CA ILE A 54 3.05 22.49 9.48
C ILE A 54 2.42 22.57 10.86
N MET A 55 3.14 22.15 11.91
CA MET A 55 2.63 22.23 13.29
C MET A 55 2.40 23.67 13.75
N VAL A 56 3.18 24.64 13.25
CA VAL A 56 3.04 26.06 13.59
C VAL A 56 1.99 26.77 12.74
N LEU A 57 1.96 26.48 11.43
CA LEU A 57 1.19 27.25 10.45
C LEU A 57 -0.10 26.55 10.02
N GLY A 58 -0.17 25.22 10.15
CA GLY A 58 -1.27 24.41 9.60
C GLY A 58 -1.22 24.24 8.08
N GLU A 59 -0.12 24.62 7.43
CA GLU A 59 0.02 24.68 5.97
C GLU A 59 1.34 24.05 5.50
N VAL A 60 1.35 23.53 4.26
CA VAL A 60 2.54 22.96 3.61
C VAL A 60 2.62 23.42 2.15
N TRP A 61 3.83 23.71 1.68
CA TRP A 61 4.08 24.01 0.27
C TRP A 61 4.44 22.74 -0.49
N LEU A 62 3.64 22.44 -1.51
CA LEU A 62 3.84 21.27 -2.37
C LEU A 62 3.80 21.70 -3.83
N LYS A 63 4.78 21.26 -4.61
CA LYS A 63 4.69 21.35 -6.07
C LYS A 63 3.79 20.21 -6.54
N ILE A 64 2.80 20.54 -7.36
CA ILE A 64 1.84 19.59 -7.91
C ILE A 64 2.59 18.53 -8.73
N PRO A 65 2.51 17.24 -8.35
CA PRO A 65 3.16 16.16 -9.08
C PRO A 65 2.38 15.79 -10.36
N PRO A 66 3.05 15.36 -11.44
CA PRO A 66 2.39 14.65 -12.52
C PRO A 66 1.91 13.28 -12.05
N THR A 67 0.91 12.70 -12.74
CA THR A 67 0.33 11.39 -12.39
C THR A 67 0.64 10.34 -13.46
N ILE A 68 1.05 9.15 -13.03
CA ILE A 68 1.07 7.93 -13.84
C ILE A 68 -0.14 7.10 -13.43
N LYS A 69 -1.01 6.77 -14.39
CA LYS A 69 -2.16 5.88 -14.17
C LYS A 69 -1.78 4.44 -14.47
N PHE A 70 -2.02 3.55 -13.51
CA PHE A 70 -1.86 2.10 -13.64
C PHE A 70 -3.24 1.46 -13.70
N ILE A 71 -3.57 0.81 -14.81
CA ILE A 71 -4.87 0.17 -15.05
C ILE A 71 -4.68 -1.34 -14.98
N TYR A 72 -5.27 -1.98 -13.97
CA TYR A 72 -5.16 -3.42 -13.73
C TYR A 72 -6.43 -4.13 -14.21
N SER A 73 -6.26 -5.10 -15.10
CA SER A 73 -7.35 -5.89 -15.68
C SER A 73 -7.06 -7.39 -15.64
N GLY A 74 -8.09 -8.21 -15.86
CA GLY A 74 -8.02 -9.66 -15.84
C GLY A 74 -8.40 -10.27 -14.49
N LYS A 75 -8.08 -11.55 -14.32
CA LYS A 75 -8.46 -12.31 -13.12
C LYS A 75 -7.25 -12.67 -12.28
N LEU A 76 -7.29 -12.33 -10.98
CA LEU A 76 -6.24 -12.71 -10.04
C LEU A 76 -6.11 -14.23 -9.94
N ASN A 77 -4.88 -14.71 -10.04
CA ASN A 77 -4.55 -16.11 -9.75
C ASN A 77 -4.64 -16.40 -8.25
N LYS A 78 -4.68 -17.69 -7.90
CA LYS A 78 -4.70 -18.13 -6.50
C LYS A 78 -3.51 -17.54 -5.74
N TRP A 79 -3.79 -16.95 -4.58
CA TRP A 79 -2.84 -16.30 -3.69
C TRP A 79 -2.20 -15.00 -4.20
N VAL A 80 -2.56 -14.53 -5.38
CA VAL A 80 -2.14 -13.20 -5.85
C VAL A 80 -2.97 -12.14 -5.15
N SER A 81 -2.28 -11.17 -4.58
CA SER A 81 -2.79 -10.10 -3.72
C SER A 81 -2.28 -8.74 -4.17
N GLY A 82 -2.71 -7.66 -3.50
CA GLY A 82 -2.18 -6.32 -3.72
C GLY A 82 -0.65 -6.25 -3.58
N LYS A 83 -0.06 -7.09 -2.73
CA LYS A 83 1.41 -7.21 -2.58
C LYS A 83 2.07 -7.64 -3.89
N ASP A 84 1.51 -8.63 -4.55
CA ASP A 84 2.05 -9.18 -5.79
C ASP A 84 1.88 -8.20 -6.95
N LEU A 85 0.75 -7.49 -6.98
CA LEU A 85 0.49 -6.45 -7.98
C LEU A 85 1.50 -5.31 -7.89
N ILE A 86 1.73 -4.77 -6.69
CA ILE A 86 2.67 -3.65 -6.54
C ILE A 86 4.13 -4.08 -6.74
N LEU A 87 4.53 -5.27 -6.26
CA LEU A 87 5.86 -5.82 -6.55
C LEU A 87 6.08 -6.04 -8.04
N TYR A 88 5.08 -6.59 -8.74
CA TYR A 88 5.14 -6.73 -10.19
C TYR A 88 5.31 -5.37 -10.86
N THR A 89 4.50 -4.37 -10.49
CA THR A 89 4.59 -3.01 -11.04
C THR A 89 5.98 -2.41 -10.81
N ILE A 90 6.52 -2.46 -9.59
CA ILE A 90 7.86 -1.94 -9.27
C ILE A 90 8.93 -2.68 -10.09
N SER A 91 8.81 -4.00 -10.33
CA SER A 91 9.76 -4.71 -11.21
C SER A 91 9.74 -4.24 -12.66
N LYS A 92 8.66 -3.61 -13.12
CA LYS A 92 8.53 -3.10 -14.49
C LYS A 92 9.02 -1.68 -14.64
N ILE A 93 8.86 -0.85 -13.62
CA ILE A 93 9.19 0.57 -13.69
C ILE A 93 10.51 0.92 -12.97
N GLY A 94 11.00 0.05 -12.09
CA GLY A 94 12.20 0.26 -11.28
C GLY A 94 11.94 1.14 -10.04
N VAL A 95 12.94 1.25 -9.16
CA VAL A 95 12.84 2.04 -7.92
C VAL A 95 12.75 3.55 -8.13
N ASP A 96 13.07 4.04 -9.33
CA ASP A 96 12.93 5.46 -9.72
C ASP A 96 11.82 5.68 -10.77
N GLY A 97 11.06 4.63 -11.09
CA GLY A 97 10.10 4.63 -12.20
C GLY A 97 8.96 5.65 -12.07
N ALA A 98 8.62 6.02 -10.84
CA ALA A 98 7.61 7.00 -10.50
C ALA A 98 8.18 8.21 -9.76
N ASN A 99 9.49 8.50 -9.87
CA ASN A 99 10.12 9.59 -9.13
C ASN A 99 9.36 10.93 -9.26
N TYR A 100 8.95 11.47 -8.12
CA TYR A 100 8.16 12.71 -7.94
C TYR A 100 6.75 12.70 -8.55
N LYS A 101 6.21 11.53 -8.90
CA LYS A 101 4.90 11.38 -9.53
C LYS A 101 3.91 10.75 -8.57
N VAL A 102 2.63 10.94 -8.83
CA VAL A 102 1.57 10.15 -8.21
C VAL A 102 1.42 8.85 -8.97
N MET A 103 1.34 7.73 -8.27
CA MET A 103 0.91 6.45 -8.83
C MET A 103 -0.58 6.30 -8.57
N GLU A 104 -1.42 6.54 -9.57
CA GLU A 104 -2.85 6.29 -9.47
C GLU A 104 -3.15 4.85 -9.89
N PHE A 105 -3.68 4.04 -8.97
CA PHE A 105 -4.04 2.65 -9.25
C PHE A 105 -5.55 2.54 -9.53
N SER A 106 -5.91 1.92 -10.65
CA SER A 106 -7.28 1.87 -11.16
C SER A 106 -7.57 0.57 -11.93
N GLY A 107 -8.82 0.38 -12.34
CA GLY A 107 -9.27 -0.75 -13.13
C GLY A 107 -10.00 -1.82 -12.31
N GLU A 108 -10.68 -2.73 -13.02
CA GLU A 108 -11.58 -3.73 -12.45
C GLU A 108 -10.95 -4.57 -11.33
N VAL A 109 -9.64 -4.83 -11.41
CA VAL A 109 -8.93 -5.60 -10.38
C VAL A 109 -8.86 -4.80 -9.08
N ILE A 110 -8.54 -3.49 -9.16
CA ILE A 110 -8.43 -2.60 -8.00
C ILE A 110 -9.79 -2.39 -7.34
N GLU A 111 -10.83 -2.19 -8.14
CA GLU A 111 -12.22 -2.11 -7.69
C GLU A 111 -12.63 -3.37 -6.91
N GLY A 112 -12.13 -4.54 -7.30
CA GLY A 112 -12.36 -5.81 -6.60
C GLY A 112 -11.48 -6.07 -5.37
N LEU A 113 -10.45 -5.25 -5.10
CA LEU A 113 -9.56 -5.45 -3.96
C LEU A 113 -10.20 -4.97 -2.65
N SER A 114 -9.93 -5.72 -1.56
CA SER A 114 -10.20 -5.25 -0.22
C SER A 114 -9.35 -4.02 0.13
N MET A 115 -9.79 -3.26 1.13
CA MET A 115 -8.99 -2.13 1.62
C MET A 115 -7.58 -2.55 2.03
N ASP A 116 -7.40 -3.70 2.69
CA ASP A 116 -6.08 -4.16 3.17
C ASP A 116 -5.09 -4.35 2.00
N ASN A 117 -5.56 -4.85 0.86
CA ASN A 117 -4.77 -4.95 -0.37
C ASN A 117 -4.49 -3.58 -1.00
N ARG A 118 -5.45 -2.66 -0.96
CA ARG A 118 -5.24 -1.27 -1.44
C ARG A 118 -4.20 -0.53 -0.62
N PHE A 119 -4.26 -0.66 0.71
CA PHE A 119 -3.26 -0.11 1.62
C PHE A 119 -1.88 -0.70 1.34
N THR A 120 -1.78 -2.00 1.08
CA THR A 120 -0.53 -2.65 0.67
C THR A 120 0.06 -2.01 -0.59
N MET A 121 -0.77 -1.73 -1.60
CA MET A 121 -0.33 -1.13 -2.85
C MET A 121 0.13 0.33 -2.67
N CYS A 122 -0.67 1.16 -1.98
CA CYS A 122 -0.32 2.55 -1.74
C CYS A 122 0.90 2.70 -0.82
N ASN A 123 1.04 1.83 0.19
CA ASN A 123 2.22 1.80 1.06
C ASN A 123 3.52 1.60 0.28
N MET A 124 3.46 0.77 -0.77
CA MET A 124 4.66 0.43 -1.55
C MET A 124 4.92 1.38 -2.73
N ALA A 125 4.17 2.49 -2.86
CA ALA A 125 4.36 3.42 -3.97
C ALA A 125 5.69 4.18 -3.84
N ILE A 126 6.10 4.54 -2.62
CA ILE A 126 7.37 5.20 -2.34
C ILE A 126 8.59 4.37 -2.77
N GLU A 127 8.51 3.05 -2.82
CA GLU A 127 9.56 2.14 -3.31
C GLU A 127 9.83 2.28 -4.82
N ALA A 128 8.92 2.91 -5.58
CA ALA A 128 9.13 3.32 -6.97
C ALA A 128 9.52 4.80 -7.10
N GLY A 129 9.81 5.48 -5.98
CA GLY A 129 10.12 6.91 -5.91
C GLY A 129 8.88 7.81 -6.00
N ALA A 130 7.67 7.23 -5.95
CA ALA A 130 6.44 8.00 -6.05
C ALA A 130 6.34 9.03 -4.92
N LYS A 131 5.72 10.17 -5.22
CA LYS A 131 5.36 11.14 -4.17
C LYS A 131 4.28 10.55 -3.26
N THR A 132 3.33 9.82 -3.83
CA THR A 132 2.31 9.02 -3.16
C THR A 132 1.70 8.03 -4.14
N GLY A 133 1.16 6.92 -3.64
CA GLY A 133 0.14 6.14 -4.34
C GLY A 133 -1.25 6.70 -4.05
N ILE A 134 -2.22 6.52 -4.94
CA ILE A 134 -3.62 6.87 -4.67
C ILE A 134 -4.60 5.92 -5.37
N ILE A 135 -5.71 5.63 -4.70
CA ILE A 135 -6.85 4.88 -5.23
C ILE A 135 -8.10 5.71 -4.97
N GLU A 136 -8.96 5.82 -5.98
CA GLU A 136 -10.22 6.56 -5.86
C GLU A 136 -11.16 5.89 -4.83
N PRO A 137 -11.85 6.67 -3.98
CA PRO A 137 -12.82 6.13 -3.04
C PRO A 137 -14.06 5.58 -3.77
N ASP A 138 -14.37 4.31 -3.50
CA ASP A 138 -15.56 3.61 -3.98
C ASP A 138 -16.40 3.07 -2.81
N GLU A 139 -17.38 2.20 -3.08
CA GLU A 139 -18.24 1.62 -2.06
C GLU A 139 -17.47 0.81 -1.00
N ILE A 140 -16.39 0.11 -1.37
CA ILE A 140 -15.54 -0.64 -0.43
C ILE A 140 -14.84 0.34 0.52
N THR A 141 -14.33 1.44 -0.04
CA THR A 141 -13.71 2.51 0.73
C THR A 141 -14.71 3.17 1.67
N LEU A 142 -15.92 3.45 1.16
CA LEU A 142 -16.99 4.07 1.93
C LEU A 142 -17.45 3.19 3.10
N GLU A 143 -17.61 1.89 2.88
CA GLU A 143 -17.98 0.97 3.95
C GLU A 143 -16.86 0.85 5.00
N TYR A 144 -15.59 0.90 4.59
CA TYR A 144 -14.47 0.95 5.52
C TYR A 144 -14.52 2.21 6.39
N VAL A 145 -14.74 3.40 5.82
CA VAL A 145 -14.71 4.65 6.59
C VAL A 145 -15.98 4.89 7.40
N LYS A 146 -17.12 4.33 7.01
CA LYS A 146 -18.45 4.59 7.60
C LYS A 146 -18.52 4.45 9.12
N SER A 147 -17.92 3.41 9.68
CA SER A 147 -17.89 3.18 11.14
C SER A 147 -16.74 3.88 11.86
N ARG A 148 -15.81 4.46 11.10
CA ARG A 148 -14.56 5.04 11.61
C ARG A 148 -14.57 6.57 11.58
N ALA A 149 -15.25 7.17 10.61
CA ALA A 149 -15.32 8.60 10.42
C ALA A 149 -16.04 9.30 11.58
N LYS A 150 -15.35 10.25 12.21
CA LYS A 150 -15.89 11.10 13.29
C LYS A 150 -16.10 12.55 12.87
N ARG A 151 -15.80 12.85 11.61
CA ARG A 151 -15.98 14.17 10.98
C ARG A 151 -16.44 13.99 9.53
N PRO A 152 -17.05 15.01 8.93
CA PRO A 152 -17.33 15.03 7.50
C PRO A 152 -16.03 14.89 6.68
N PHE A 153 -16.18 14.33 5.48
CA PHE A 153 -15.11 14.20 4.50
C PHE A 153 -15.68 14.42 3.10
N GLN A 154 -14.80 14.68 2.13
CA GLN A 154 -15.17 14.93 0.74
C GLN A 154 -14.49 13.91 -0.15
N ILE A 155 -15.25 13.34 -1.08
CA ILE A 155 -14.71 12.43 -2.08
C ILE A 155 -14.28 13.26 -3.29
N TYR A 156 -13.07 12.99 -3.78
CA TYR A 156 -12.57 13.49 -5.05
C TYR A 156 -12.33 12.30 -5.96
N ASN A 157 -12.72 12.45 -7.21
CA ASN A 157 -12.46 11.50 -8.28
C ASN A 157 -11.77 12.26 -9.41
N SER A 158 -10.99 11.54 -10.20
CA SER A 158 -10.38 12.04 -11.42
C SER A 158 -11.46 12.32 -12.46
N ASP A 159 -11.36 13.49 -13.08
CA ASP A 159 -12.23 13.86 -14.19
C ASP A 159 -11.97 12.96 -15.42
N SER A 160 -12.99 12.78 -16.26
CA SER A 160 -12.87 11.95 -17.48
C SER A 160 -11.85 12.47 -18.50
N ASP A 161 -11.52 13.77 -18.43
CA ASP A 161 -10.53 14.46 -19.27
C ASP A 161 -9.23 14.80 -18.52
N ALA A 162 -9.01 14.18 -17.35
CA ALA A 162 -7.76 14.30 -16.62
C ALA A 162 -6.56 13.86 -17.48
N HIS A 163 -5.52 14.69 -17.48
CA HIS A 163 -4.30 14.42 -18.24
C HIS A 163 -3.30 13.66 -17.38
N TYR A 164 -2.90 12.48 -17.85
CA TYR A 164 -1.87 11.66 -17.21
C TYR A 164 -0.56 11.78 -17.97
N GLU A 165 0.56 11.85 -17.24
CA GLU A 165 1.89 11.84 -17.87
C GLU A 165 2.14 10.53 -18.61
N LYS A 166 1.63 9.44 -18.04
CA LYS A 166 1.69 8.11 -18.63
C LYS A 166 0.53 7.24 -18.15
N ILE A 167 0.06 6.36 -19.02
CA ILE A 167 -0.89 5.30 -18.68
C ILE A 167 -0.19 3.96 -18.92
N ILE A 168 -0.27 3.06 -17.94
CA ILE A 168 0.33 1.73 -17.96
C ILE A 168 -0.77 0.70 -17.68
N GLU A 169 -1.06 -0.13 -18.67
CA GLU A 169 -2.03 -1.21 -18.55
C GLU A 169 -1.34 -2.52 -18.14
N ILE A 170 -1.93 -3.24 -17.18
CA ILE A 170 -1.38 -4.46 -16.59
C ILE A 170 -2.44 -5.56 -16.58
N ASP A 171 -2.25 -6.59 -17.42
CA ASP A 171 -3.01 -7.83 -17.34
C ASP A 171 -2.47 -8.71 -16.21
N VAL A 172 -3.29 -8.92 -15.18
CA VAL A 172 -2.91 -9.68 -13.97
C VAL A 172 -3.04 -11.19 -14.14
N SER A 173 -3.65 -11.65 -15.24
CA SER A 173 -4.00 -13.07 -15.44
C SER A 173 -2.78 -14.00 -15.49
N LYS A 174 -1.59 -13.45 -15.77
CA LYS A 174 -0.32 -14.18 -15.82
C LYS A 174 0.60 -13.91 -14.64
N ILE A 175 0.15 -13.11 -13.66
CA ILE A 175 0.93 -12.83 -12.46
C ILE A 175 0.84 -14.04 -11.52
N GLU A 176 2.00 -14.57 -11.13
CA GLU A 176 2.15 -15.51 -10.03
C GLU A 176 2.36 -14.74 -8.71
N PRO A 177 2.30 -15.37 -7.53
CA PRO A 177 2.84 -14.75 -6.33
C PRO A 177 4.28 -14.26 -6.56
N GLN A 178 4.59 -13.05 -6.12
CA GLN A 178 5.85 -12.36 -6.34
C GLN A 178 6.70 -12.34 -5.07
N VAL A 179 8.02 -12.37 -5.25
CA VAL A 179 9.00 -12.16 -4.18
C VAL A 179 10.03 -11.16 -4.67
N ALA A 180 10.26 -10.09 -3.90
CA ALA A 180 11.41 -9.21 -4.10
C ALA A 180 12.68 -9.91 -3.64
N PHE A 181 13.60 -10.17 -4.58
CA PHE A 181 14.90 -10.75 -4.25
C PHE A 181 15.84 -9.65 -3.73
N PRO A 182 16.84 -9.99 -2.91
CA PRO A 182 17.83 -9.03 -2.48
C PRO A 182 18.54 -8.35 -3.68
N HIS A 183 18.91 -7.07 -3.60
CA HIS A 183 18.79 -6.15 -2.45
C HIS A 183 17.76 -5.03 -2.65
N LEU A 184 16.96 -5.06 -3.72
CA LEU A 184 16.02 -3.99 -4.08
C LEU A 184 14.63 -4.53 -4.46
N PRO A 185 13.54 -3.80 -4.16
CA PRO A 185 12.18 -4.21 -4.51
C PRO A 185 11.96 -4.45 -6.01
N GLU A 186 12.64 -3.71 -6.88
CA GLU A 186 12.56 -3.89 -8.34
C GLU A 186 13.06 -5.26 -8.82
N ASN A 187 13.84 -5.99 -8.01
CA ASN A 187 14.24 -7.36 -8.27
C ASN A 187 13.13 -8.37 -7.90
N ALA A 188 11.86 -7.96 -8.00
CA ALA A 188 10.73 -8.84 -7.82
C ALA A 188 10.61 -9.83 -8.98
N LYS A 189 10.40 -11.10 -8.62
CA LYS A 189 10.27 -12.21 -9.55
C LYS A 189 9.12 -13.12 -9.12
N PRO A 190 8.53 -13.87 -10.05
CA PRO A 190 7.61 -14.94 -9.72
C PRO A 190 8.22 -15.91 -8.71
N ILE A 191 7.41 -16.39 -7.77
CA ILE A 191 7.79 -17.36 -6.74
C ILE A 191 8.39 -18.64 -7.35
N SER A 192 8.01 -19.00 -8.57
CA SER A 192 8.61 -20.12 -9.32
C SER A 192 10.11 -19.98 -9.55
N LYS A 193 10.68 -18.77 -9.44
CA LYS A 193 12.12 -18.49 -9.49
C LYS A 193 12.84 -18.62 -8.13
N ALA A 194 12.11 -18.79 -7.03
CA ALA A 194 12.66 -18.90 -5.68
C ALA A 194 12.95 -20.35 -5.24
N LYS A 195 12.95 -21.31 -6.18
CA LYS A 195 13.15 -22.73 -5.86
C LYS A 195 14.55 -23.01 -5.31
N GLY A 196 14.62 -23.86 -4.27
CA GLY A 196 15.87 -24.31 -3.68
C GLY A 196 16.54 -23.30 -2.74
N ILE A 197 15.91 -22.14 -2.50
CA ILE A 197 16.40 -21.17 -1.54
C ILE A 197 16.00 -21.64 -0.13
N LYS A 198 17.00 -21.80 0.73
CA LYS A 198 16.77 -22.00 2.16
C LYS A 198 16.50 -20.66 2.82
N ILE A 199 15.55 -20.64 3.75
CA ILE A 199 15.30 -19.50 4.63
C ILE A 199 15.55 -19.93 6.06
N ASP A 200 16.14 -19.05 6.87
CA ASP A 200 16.33 -19.28 8.31
C ASP A 200 15.20 -18.64 9.12
N GLN A 201 14.50 -17.66 8.54
CA GLN A 201 13.45 -16.90 9.20
C GLN A 201 12.34 -16.49 8.23
N SER A 202 11.10 -16.53 8.70
CA SER A 202 9.93 -15.94 8.05
C SER A 202 9.26 -14.95 9.00
N ILE A 203 9.02 -13.73 8.53
CA ILE A 203 8.30 -12.69 9.27
C ILE A 203 7.01 -12.42 8.52
N ILE A 204 5.87 -12.60 9.21
CA ILE A 204 4.54 -12.30 8.69
C ILE A 204 4.02 -11.08 9.45
N GLY A 205 3.84 -9.98 8.72
CA GLY A 205 3.42 -8.70 9.27
C GLY A 205 4.53 -7.65 9.34
N SER A 206 4.17 -6.39 9.15
CA SER A 206 4.98 -5.19 9.05
C SER A 206 4.07 -3.94 8.95
N CYS A 207 4.56 -2.82 8.43
CA CYS A 207 3.74 -1.68 8.04
C CYS A 207 2.91 -1.90 6.76
N THR A 208 3.38 -2.78 5.86
CA THR A 208 2.73 -3.05 4.58
C THR A 208 1.60 -4.06 4.70
N ASN A 209 1.82 -5.13 5.45
CA ASN A 209 0.90 -6.26 5.68
C ASN A 209 0.90 -6.60 7.17
N GLY A 210 -0.03 -7.40 7.66
CA GLY A 210 -0.18 -7.73 9.09
C GLY A 210 -1.54 -7.38 9.65
N ARG A 211 -2.48 -7.03 8.78
CA ARG A 211 -3.88 -6.82 9.12
C ARG A 211 -4.58 -8.18 9.23
N ILE A 212 -5.82 -8.16 9.70
CA ILE A 212 -6.56 -9.39 9.98
C ILE A 212 -6.73 -10.28 8.75
N GLU A 213 -6.86 -9.71 7.54
CA GLU A 213 -6.91 -10.46 6.29
C GLU A 213 -5.61 -11.22 6.04
N ASP A 214 -4.45 -10.55 6.15
CA ASP A 214 -3.14 -11.18 5.97
C ASP A 214 -2.93 -12.33 6.96
N LEU A 215 -3.31 -12.13 8.23
CA LEU A 215 -3.16 -13.14 9.27
C LEU A 215 -4.09 -14.34 9.06
N ARG A 216 -5.29 -14.15 8.49
CA ARG A 216 -6.19 -15.24 8.13
C ARG A 216 -5.64 -16.08 6.99
N ILE A 217 -5.06 -15.45 5.96
CA ILE A 217 -4.39 -16.14 4.85
C ILE A 217 -3.21 -16.96 5.38
N ALA A 218 -2.37 -16.35 6.22
CA ALA A 218 -1.26 -17.06 6.87
C ALA A 218 -1.74 -18.25 7.70
N ALA A 219 -2.80 -18.08 8.50
CA ALA A 219 -3.39 -19.15 9.29
C ALA A 219 -3.95 -20.28 8.42
N GLU A 220 -4.58 -19.98 7.28
CA GLU A 220 -5.07 -20.97 6.34
C GLU A 220 -3.93 -21.81 5.76
N ILE A 221 -2.83 -21.17 5.35
CA ILE A 221 -1.64 -21.85 4.80
C ILE A 221 -0.96 -22.72 5.86
N LEU A 222 -0.87 -22.24 7.10
CA LEU A 222 -0.21 -22.96 8.20
C LEU A 222 -1.08 -24.04 8.84
N LYS A 223 -2.38 -24.10 8.53
CA LYS A 223 -3.33 -25.01 9.19
C LYS A 223 -2.93 -26.47 8.97
N GLY A 224 -2.68 -27.18 10.07
CA GLY A 224 -2.27 -28.59 10.05
C GLY A 224 -0.81 -28.82 9.62
N GLN A 225 -0.03 -27.75 9.46
CA GLN A 225 1.40 -27.81 9.15
C GLN A 225 2.23 -27.53 10.40
N GLN A 226 3.47 -28.00 10.40
CA GLN A 226 4.48 -27.59 11.38
C GLN A 226 5.57 -26.79 10.66
N VAL A 227 5.99 -25.69 11.29
CA VAL A 227 7.13 -24.92 10.81
C VAL A 227 8.37 -25.82 10.89
N HIS A 228 9.19 -25.81 9.83
CA HIS A 228 10.43 -26.58 9.79
C HIS A 228 11.33 -26.22 10.98
N SER A 229 11.99 -27.20 11.59
CA SER A 229 12.76 -27.03 12.84
C SER A 229 13.91 -26.04 12.75
N GLU A 230 14.43 -25.82 11.54
CA GLU A 230 15.51 -24.86 11.25
C GLU A 230 14.98 -23.46 10.89
N VAL A 231 13.66 -23.24 10.86
CA VAL A 231 13.05 -21.96 10.45
C VAL A 231 12.40 -21.29 11.64
N ARG A 232 12.80 -20.05 11.93
CA ARG A 232 12.10 -19.20 12.90
C ARG A 232 10.92 -18.50 12.22
N LEU A 233 9.70 -18.76 12.69
CA LEU A 233 8.51 -18.01 12.28
C LEU A 233 8.19 -16.90 13.30
N ILE A 234 8.02 -15.67 12.83
CA ILE A 234 7.58 -14.52 13.63
C ILE A 234 6.31 -13.96 13.00
N ILE A 235 5.28 -13.73 13.82
CA ILE A 235 4.02 -13.11 13.38
C ILE A 235 3.84 -11.81 14.16
N ILE A 236 3.64 -10.71 13.44
CA ILE A 236 3.54 -9.36 14.00
C ILE A 236 2.24 -8.72 13.47
N PRO A 237 1.14 -8.75 14.24
CA PRO A 237 -0.05 -7.99 13.89
C PRO A 237 0.25 -6.49 13.77
N ALA A 238 -0.42 -5.81 12.83
CA ALA A 238 -0.18 -4.39 12.57
C ALA A 238 -0.68 -3.48 13.70
N THR A 239 -1.78 -3.83 14.37
CA THR A 239 -2.40 -3.07 15.48
C THR A 239 -2.97 -3.98 16.56
#